data_AF-A0A7C3HUY2-F1
#
_entry.id   AF-A0A7C3HUY2-F1
#
_cell.length_a   1.000
_cell.length_b   1.000
_cell.length_c   1.000
_cell.angle_alpha   90.00
_cell.angle_beta   90.00
_cell.angle_gamma   90.00
#
_symmetry.space_group_name_H-M   'P 1'
#
loop_
_entity.id
_entity.type
_entity.pdbx_description
1 polymer ?
#
loop_
_entity_poly.entity_id
_entity_poly.type
_entity_poly.pdbx_seq_one_letter_code
_entity_poly.pdbx_strand_id
1 'polypeptide(L)'
;MKCSRIQINLSDYSRGLLSAEESRKIAEHLADCAECRRVFEDERRLADIFASAENREAPRDVWYLVEAGIQTDNKTTVTEKINVWLRTYKRRLAAAAAAAAVICSVAVTINVHNAAVEAEKNRAREALAMMHLQIAGVDQQTSTTEAMIAEIEKIAP
;
A
#
# COMPACT_ATOMS: atom_id res chain seq x y z
N MET A 1 20.99 -28.40 21.08
CA MET A 1 20.23 -27.12 21.00
C MET A 1 21.21 -25.94 21.02
N LYS A 2 20.80 -24.75 20.55
CA LYS A 2 21.64 -23.55 20.61
C LYS A 2 21.61 -22.96 22.03
N CYS A 3 22.77 -22.56 22.56
CA CYS A 3 22.93 -22.01 23.92
C CYS A 3 21.97 -20.84 24.17
N SER A 4 21.82 -19.93 23.21
CA SER A 4 20.94 -18.76 23.33
C SER A 4 19.49 -19.09 23.64
N ARG A 5 18.97 -20.23 23.14
CA ARG A 5 17.60 -20.66 23.42
C ARG A 5 17.47 -21.32 24.79
N ILE A 6 18.52 -22.00 25.25
CA ILE A 6 18.54 -22.66 26.55
C ILE A 6 18.64 -21.61 27.66
N GLN A 7 19.55 -20.65 27.52
CA GLN A 7 19.82 -19.62 28.53
C GLN A 7 18.57 -18.82 28.92
N ILE A 8 17.69 -18.53 27.97
CA ILE A 8 16.42 -17.82 28.24
C ILE A 8 15.52 -18.59 29.20
N ASN A 9 15.54 -19.92 29.13
CA ASN A 9 14.63 -20.78 29.90
C ASN A 9 15.26 -21.33 31.18
N LEU A 10 16.51 -20.95 31.53
CA LEU A 10 17.18 -21.48 32.71
C LEU A 10 16.51 -21.06 34.03
N SER A 11 15.94 -19.85 34.10
CA SER A 11 15.21 -19.38 35.28
C SER A 11 13.90 -20.15 35.49
N ASP A 12 13.15 -20.40 34.42
CA ASP A 12 11.92 -21.21 34.49
C ASP A 12 12.23 -22.68 34.79
N TYR A 13 13.35 -23.19 34.25
CA TYR A 13 13.85 -24.53 34.54
C TYR A 13 14.22 -24.68 36.02
N SER A 14 14.93 -23.71 36.62
CA SER A 14 15.32 -23.76 38.04
C SER A 14 14.11 -23.77 38.98
N ARG A 15 13.00 -23.14 38.55
CA ARG A 15 11.74 -23.06 39.29
C ARG A 15 10.76 -24.19 38.99
N GLY A 16 11.12 -25.13 38.10
CA GLY A 16 10.25 -26.24 37.72
C GLY A 16 8.98 -25.82 36.95
N LEU A 17 9.02 -24.68 36.26
CA LEU A 17 7.86 -24.11 35.54
C LEU A 17 7.73 -24.62 34.10
N LEU A 18 8.71 -25.37 33.61
CA LEU A 18 8.73 -25.90 32.25
C LEU A 18 8.01 -27.24 32.14
N SER A 19 7.55 -27.58 30.93
CA SER A 19 7.04 -28.91 30.66
C SER A 19 8.12 -29.99 30.86
N ALA A 20 7.71 -31.24 31.09
CA ALA A 20 8.64 -32.35 31.26
C ALA A 20 9.58 -32.53 30.04
N GLU A 21 9.06 -32.31 28.84
CA GLU A 21 9.81 -32.41 27.59
C GLU A 21 10.87 -31.31 27.45
N GLU A 22 10.52 -30.07 27.82
CA GLU A 22 11.46 -28.95 27.80
C GLU A 22 12.54 -29.09 28.88
N SER A 23 12.13 -29.51 30.07
CA SER A 23 13.03 -29.79 31.19
C SER A 23 14.07 -30.86 30.83
N ARG A 24 13.64 -31.94 30.15
CA ARG A 24 14.54 -32.98 29.66
C ARG A 24 15.58 -32.43 28.67
N LYS A 25 15.13 -31.67 27.68
CA LYS A 25 16.01 -31.06 26.66
C LYS A 25 17.05 -30.12 27.28
N ILE A 26 16.65 -29.35 28.29
CA ILE A 26 17.57 -28.47 29.02
C ILE A 26 18.56 -29.29 29.85
N ALA A 27 18.09 -30.33 30.55
CA ALA A 27 18.97 -31.23 31.32
C ALA A 27 20.03 -31.90 30.44
N GLU A 28 19.63 -32.42 29.27
CA GLU A 28 20.55 -32.97 28.27
C GLU A 28 21.59 -31.93 27.82
N HIS A 29 21.16 -30.71 27.52
CA HIS A 29 22.10 -29.66 27.12
C HIS A 29 23.06 -29.24 28.24
N LEU A 30 22.58 -29.20 29.48
CA LEU A 30 23.41 -28.90 30.66
C LEU A 30 24.41 -30.03 30.93
N ALA A 31 24.15 -31.28 30.55
CA ALA A 31 25.13 -32.35 30.67
C ALA A 31 26.35 -32.12 29.75
N ASP A 32 26.14 -31.56 28.57
CA ASP A 32 27.19 -31.42 27.54
C ASP A 32 27.82 -30.03 27.46
N CYS A 33 27.10 -28.97 27.86
CA CYS A 33 27.55 -27.59 27.68
C CYS A 33 28.04 -26.93 28.98
N ALA A 34 29.36 -26.75 29.10
CA ALA A 34 29.97 -26.08 30.25
C ALA A 34 29.56 -24.62 30.41
N GLU A 35 29.35 -23.89 29.30
CA GLU A 35 28.91 -22.49 29.33
C GLU A 35 27.53 -22.36 29.95
N CYS A 36 26.56 -23.15 29.49
CA CYS A 36 25.20 -23.13 30.01
C CYS A 36 25.13 -23.62 31.47
N ARG A 37 25.99 -24.57 31.87
CA ARG A 37 26.11 -24.94 33.30
C ARG A 37 26.53 -23.77 34.17
N ARG A 38 27.55 -23.02 33.74
CA ARG A 38 28.02 -21.85 34.50
C ARG A 38 26.91 -20.81 34.66
N VAL A 39 26.17 -20.52 33.59
CA VAL A 39 25.03 -19.59 33.65
C VAL A 39 23.93 -20.11 34.60
N PHE A 40 23.65 -21.40 34.57
CA PHE A 40 22.67 -22.02 35.47
C PHE A 40 23.10 -21.99 36.94
N GLU A 41 24.39 -22.19 37.23
CA GLU A 41 24.96 -22.06 38.57
C GLU A 41 24.89 -20.61 39.07
N ASP A 42 25.16 -19.63 38.19
CA ASP A 42 25.03 -18.20 38.51
C ASP A 42 23.56 -17.85 38.85
N GLU A 43 22.59 -18.34 38.07
CA GLU A 43 21.15 -18.18 38.34
C GLU A 43 20.76 -18.80 39.70
N ARG A 44 21.22 -20.01 39.99
CA ARG A 44 20.95 -20.69 41.26
C ARG A 44 21.54 -19.93 42.44
N ARG A 45 22.76 -19.41 42.31
CA ARG A 45 23.41 -18.59 43.33
C ARG A 45 22.60 -17.33 43.61
N LEU A 46 22.11 -16.65 42.58
CA LEU A 46 21.24 -15.48 42.74
C LEU A 46 19.94 -15.84 43.47
N ALA A 47 19.31 -16.95 43.09
CA ALA A 47 18.11 -17.43 43.75
C ALA A 47 18.35 -17.74 45.25
N ASP A 48 19.49 -18.35 45.59
CA ASP A 48 19.87 -18.63 46.98
C ASP A 48 20.08 -17.32 47.78
N ILE A 49 20.71 -16.30 47.17
CA ILE A 49 20.87 -14.97 47.79
C ILE A 49 19.49 -14.37 48.11
N PHE A 50 18.57 -14.37 47.15
CA PHE A 50 17.22 -13.83 47.37
C PHE A 50 16.42 -14.65 48.39
N ALA A 51 16.56 -15.98 48.39
CA ALA A 51 15.91 -16.84 49.38
C ALA A 51 16.43 -16.61 50.80
N SER A 52 17.70 -16.19 50.94
CA SER A 52 18.30 -15.85 52.23
C SER A 52 17.96 -14.44 52.73
N ALA A 53 17.38 -13.59 51.88
CA ALA A 53 17.02 -12.23 52.25
C ALA A 53 15.90 -12.21 53.30
N GLU A 54 15.95 -11.25 54.22
CA GLU A 54 14.90 -11.05 55.21
C GLU A 54 13.57 -10.76 54.49
N ASN A 55 12.59 -11.66 54.66
CA ASN A 55 11.26 -11.45 54.12
C ASN A 55 10.52 -10.42 54.97
N ARG A 56 10.56 -9.15 54.55
CA ARG A 56 9.82 -8.06 55.18
C ARG A 56 8.44 -7.94 54.56
N GLU A 57 7.42 -7.93 55.41
CA GLU A 57 6.06 -7.65 54.97
C GLU A 57 5.97 -6.21 54.45
N ALA A 58 5.44 -6.06 53.23
CA ALA A 58 5.23 -4.74 52.65
C ALA A 58 4.16 -3.97 53.44
N PRO A 59 4.33 -2.65 53.65
CA PRO A 59 3.28 -1.81 54.23
C PRO A 59 1.96 -1.92 53.44
N ARG A 60 0.83 -1.93 54.15
CA ARG A 60 -0.50 -2.22 53.58
C ARG A 60 -0.93 -1.26 52.46
N ASP A 61 -0.38 -0.05 52.45
CA ASP A 61 -0.65 1.02 51.49
C ASP A 61 0.15 0.91 50.19
N VAL A 62 1.23 0.13 50.15
CA VAL A 62 2.07 -0.04 48.95
C VAL A 62 1.28 -0.70 47.81
N TRP A 63 0.40 -1.65 48.13
CA TRP A 63 -0.37 -2.36 47.11
C TRP A 63 -1.30 -1.42 46.32
N TYR A 64 -1.87 -0.42 46.99
CA TYR A 64 -2.71 0.59 46.35
C TYR A 64 -1.92 1.40 45.31
N LEU A 65 -0.68 1.76 45.60
CA LEU A 65 0.19 2.48 44.67
C LEU A 65 0.57 1.63 43.45
N VAL A 66 0.83 0.33 43.66
CA VAL A 66 1.11 -0.62 42.57
C VAL A 66 -0.11 -0.79 41.66
N GLU A 67 -1.29 -1.00 42.26
CA GLU A 67 -2.54 -1.15 41.50
C GLU A 67 -2.85 0.10 40.67
N ALA A 68 -2.68 1.29 41.24
CA ALA A 68 -2.86 2.54 40.53
C ALA A 68 -1.92 2.67 39.31
N GLY A 69 -0.65 2.28 39.46
CA GLY A 69 0.36 2.30 38.38
C GLY A 69 0.03 1.34 37.22
N ILE A 70 -0.39 0.11 37.55
CA ILE A 70 -0.75 -0.88 36.54
C ILE A 70 -1.97 -0.41 35.70
N GLN A 71 -2.96 0.20 36.36
CA GLN A 71 -4.14 0.72 35.68
C GLN A 71 -3.84 1.93 34.77
N THR A 72 -2.82 2.73 35.09
CA THR A 72 -2.41 3.85 34.23
C THR A 72 -1.69 3.38 32.96
N ASP A 73 -0.81 2.37 33.07
CA ASP A 73 -0.07 1.87 31.91
C ASP A 73 -0.96 1.13 30.92
N ASN A 74 -1.94 0.37 31.42
CA ASN A 74 -2.88 -0.39 30.60
C ASN A 74 -3.85 0.50 29.79
N LYS A 75 -3.94 1.80 30.09
CA LYS A 75 -4.78 2.74 29.32
C LYS A 75 -4.13 3.22 28.03
N THR A 76 -2.82 3.02 27.84
CA THR A 76 -2.17 3.30 26.55
C THR A 76 -2.36 2.15 25.57
N THR A 77 -3.61 1.75 25.36
CA THR A 77 -3.95 0.66 24.44
C THR A 77 -3.52 1.02 23.02
N VAL A 78 -2.70 0.15 22.43
CA VAL A 78 -2.22 0.17 21.04
C VAL A 78 -3.36 0.47 20.04
N THR A 79 -4.59 0.09 20.41
CA THR A 79 -5.85 0.34 19.70
C THR A 79 -6.13 1.83 19.45
N GLU A 80 -5.75 2.72 20.36
CA GLU A 80 -6.04 4.15 20.24
C GLU A 80 -5.13 4.82 19.19
N LYS A 81 -3.84 4.44 19.16
CA LYS A 81 -2.88 4.89 18.13
C LYS A 81 -3.23 4.37 16.73
N ILE A 82 -3.66 3.11 16.64
CA ILE A 82 -4.07 2.48 15.37
C ILE A 82 -5.29 3.19 14.77
N ASN A 83 -6.28 3.53 15.59
CA ASN A 83 -7.51 4.17 15.12
C ASN A 83 -7.25 5.60 14.61
N VAL A 84 -6.37 6.36 15.26
CA VAL A 84 -5.95 7.69 14.79
C VAL A 84 -5.23 7.59 13.44
N TRP A 85 -4.32 6.63 13.28
CA TRP A 85 -3.58 6.43 12.02
C TRP A 85 -4.51 6.03 10.86
N LEU A 86 -5.40 5.05 11.09
CA LEU A 86 -6.41 4.62 10.11
C LEU A 86 -7.38 5.74 9.71
N ARG A 87 -7.82 6.56 10.67
CA ARG A 87 -8.71 7.70 10.40
C ARG A 87 -8.04 8.74 9.50
N THR A 88 -6.75 8.96 9.69
CA THR A 88 -5.98 9.94 8.90
C THR A 88 -5.69 9.42 7.49
N TYR A 89 -5.41 8.11 7.35
CA TYR A 89 -5.23 7.44 6.07
C TYR A 89 -6.52 7.42 5.22
N LYS A 90 -7.67 7.11 5.83
CA LYS A 90 -8.98 7.14 5.13
C LYS A 90 -9.36 8.54 4.63
N ARG A 91 -9.08 9.61 5.38
CA ARG A 91 -9.33 10.99 4.93
C ARG A 91 -8.46 11.36 3.71
N ARG A 92 -7.20 10.91 3.67
CA ARG A 92 -6.30 11.14 2.53
C ARG A 92 -6.75 10.37 1.28
N LEU A 93 -7.17 9.12 1.42
CA LEU A 93 -7.71 8.34 0.31
C LEU A 93 -9.01 8.92 -0.26
N ALA A 94 -9.92 9.38 0.61
CA ALA A 94 -11.16 10.01 0.16
C ALA A 94 -10.91 11.29 -0.65
N ALA A 95 -9.95 12.13 -0.23
CA ALA A 95 -9.56 13.33 -0.97
C ALA A 95 -8.93 12.98 -2.34
N ALA A 96 -8.09 11.95 -2.42
CA ALA A 96 -7.48 11.51 -3.68
C ALA A 96 -8.52 10.96 -4.67
N ALA A 97 -9.51 10.19 -4.18
CA ALA A 97 -10.60 9.67 -5.01
C ALA A 97 -11.46 10.80 -5.60
N ALA A 98 -11.77 11.84 -4.82
CA ALA A 98 -12.50 13.00 -5.31
C ALA A 98 -11.73 13.76 -6.40
N ALA A 99 -10.42 13.97 -6.22
CA ALA A 99 -9.58 14.63 -7.22
C ALA A 99 -9.52 13.82 -8.53
N ALA A 100 -9.37 12.49 -8.44
CA ALA A 100 -9.35 11.61 -9.61
C ALA A 100 -10.69 11.67 -10.38
N ALA A 101 -11.82 11.70 -9.69
CA ALA A 101 -13.13 11.82 -10.34
C ALA A 101 -13.27 13.13 -11.13
N VAL A 102 -12.80 14.26 -10.57
CA VAL A 102 -12.79 15.55 -11.27
C VAL A 102 -11.88 15.49 -12.51
N ILE A 103 -10.67 14.96 -12.39
CA ILE A 103 -9.73 14.84 -13.51
C ILE A 103 -10.33 13.98 -14.63
N CYS A 104 -10.93 12.83 -14.29
CA CYS A 104 -11.60 11.96 -15.26
C CYS A 104 -12.77 12.68 -15.94
N SER A 105 -13.58 13.44 -15.19
CA SER A 105 -14.70 14.18 -15.78
C SER A 105 -14.23 15.23 -16.81
N VAL A 106 -13.17 15.98 -16.48
CA VAL A 106 -12.59 16.99 -17.37
C VAL A 106 -11.98 16.34 -18.61
N ALA A 107 -11.23 15.25 -18.44
CA ALA A 107 -10.63 14.51 -19.55
C ALA A 107 -11.69 13.95 -20.53
N VAL A 108 -12.83 13.49 -20.02
CA VAL A 108 -13.96 13.05 -20.86
C VAL A 108 -14.53 14.23 -21.65
N THR A 109 -14.75 15.37 -21.00
CA THR A 109 -15.28 16.57 -21.68
C THR A 109 -14.36 17.05 -22.80
N ILE A 110 -13.04 17.09 -22.56
CA ILE A 110 -12.05 17.49 -23.57
C ILE A 110 -12.07 16.52 -24.77
N ASN A 111 -12.11 15.21 -24.52
CA ASN A 111 -12.16 14.22 -25.60
C ASN A 111 -13.43 14.34 -26.45
N VAL A 112 -14.59 14.57 -25.83
CA VAL A 112 -15.85 14.76 -26.57
C VAL A 112 -15.80 16.03 -27.43
N HIS A 113 -15.25 17.13 -26.89
CA HIS A 113 -15.11 18.37 -27.65
C HIS A 113 -14.16 18.21 -28.85
N ASN A 114 -13.01 17.56 -28.64
CA ASN A 114 -12.05 17.29 -29.71
C ASN A 114 -12.66 16.41 -30.81
N ALA A 115 -13.45 15.39 -30.45
CA ALA A 115 -14.14 14.55 -31.41
C ALA A 115 -15.17 15.33 -32.24
N ALA A 116 -15.92 16.26 -31.62
CA ALA A 116 -16.87 17.11 -32.32
C ALA A 116 -16.17 18.06 -33.31
N VAL A 117 -15.06 18.68 -32.88
CA VAL A 117 -14.26 19.57 -33.74
C VAL A 117 -13.66 18.83 -34.93
N GLU A 118 -13.13 17.62 -34.73
CA GLU A 118 -12.55 16.84 -35.83
C GLU A 118 -13.64 16.38 -36.83
N ALA A 119 -14.85 16.08 -36.34
CA ALA A 119 -15.99 15.77 -37.21
C ALA A 119 -16.41 16.98 -38.08
N GLU A 120 -16.42 18.18 -37.53
CA GLU A 120 -16.72 19.41 -38.28
C GLU A 120 -15.64 19.70 -39.34
N LYS A 121 -14.36 19.56 -38.97
CA LYS A 121 -13.23 19.74 -39.88
C LYS A 121 -13.25 18.74 -41.04
N ASN A 122 -13.63 17.48 -40.77
CA ASN A 122 -13.73 16.46 -41.82
C ASN A 122 -14.86 16.77 -42.81
N ARG A 123 -16.02 17.22 -42.33
CA ARG A 123 -17.11 17.69 -43.22
C ARG A 123 -16.67 18.87 -44.09
N ALA A 124 -15.95 19.82 -43.52
CA ALA A 124 -15.43 20.97 -44.27
C ALA A 124 -14.42 20.52 -45.37
N ARG A 125 -13.55 19.56 -45.06
CA ARG A 125 -12.63 18.96 -46.05
C ARG A 125 -13.36 18.21 -47.16
N GLU A 126 -14.37 17.43 -46.81
CA GLU A 126 -15.22 16.72 -47.78
C GLU A 126 -15.96 17.70 -48.70
N ALA A 127 -16.51 18.78 -48.15
CA ALA A 127 -17.16 19.85 -48.93
C ALA A 127 -16.18 20.54 -49.88
N LEU A 128 -14.97 20.85 -49.42
CA LEU A 128 -13.89 21.38 -50.25
C LEU A 128 -13.49 20.42 -51.38
N ALA A 129 -13.37 19.13 -51.07
CA ALA A 129 -13.04 18.10 -52.07
C ALA A 129 -14.14 17.96 -53.14
N MET A 130 -15.42 18.00 -52.74
CA MET A 130 -16.55 17.98 -53.68
C MET A 130 -16.58 19.23 -54.56
N MET A 131 -16.31 20.42 -54.00
CA MET A 131 -16.24 21.66 -54.76
C MET A 131 -15.12 21.61 -55.82
N HIS A 132 -13.94 21.10 -55.46
CA HIS A 132 -12.84 20.92 -56.43
C HIS A 132 -13.19 19.94 -57.55
N LEU A 133 -13.94 18.86 -57.24
CA LEU A 133 -14.39 17.90 -58.24
C LEU A 133 -15.38 18.53 -59.23
N GLN A 134 -16.27 19.40 -58.75
CA GLN A 134 -17.21 20.14 -59.61
C GLN A 134 -16.48 21.12 -60.53
N ILE A 135 -15.47 21.84 -60.02
CA ILE A 135 -14.66 22.76 -60.85
C ILE A 135 -13.94 22.00 -61.95
N ALA A 136 -13.31 20.86 -61.63
CA ALA A 136 -12.65 20.02 -62.63
C ALA A 136 -13.63 19.47 -63.69
N GLY A 137 -14.87 19.15 -63.30
CA GLY A 137 -15.92 18.75 -64.24
C GLY A 137 -16.38 19.88 -65.17
N VAL A 138 -16.42 21.12 -64.68
CA VAL A 138 -16.75 22.32 -65.48
C VAL A 138 -15.68 22.57 -66.55
N ASP A 139 -14.39 22.48 -66.20
CA ASP A 139 -13.28 22.64 -67.16
C ASP A 139 -13.34 21.61 -68.31
N GLN A 140 -13.71 20.37 -67.98
CA GLN A 140 -13.86 19.31 -68.97
C GLN A 140 -15.08 19.53 -69.87
N GLN A 141 -16.18 20.05 -69.33
CA GLN A 141 -17.37 20.39 -70.12
C GLN A 141 -17.13 21.59 -71.04
N THR A 142 -16.36 22.60 -70.61
CA THR A 142 -15.96 23.72 -71.47
C THR A 142 -15.06 23.25 -72.63
N SER A 143 -14.07 22.38 -72.38
CA SER A 143 -13.20 21.87 -73.44
C SER A 143 -13.94 21.04 -74.51
N THR A 144 -14.98 20.31 -74.09
CA THR A 144 -15.79 19.49 -75.02
C THR A 144 -16.73 20.36 -75.84
N THR A 145 -17.25 21.45 -75.27
CA THR A 145 -18.03 22.44 -76.04
C THR A 145 -17.18 23.19 -77.04
N GLU A 146 -15.96 23.60 -76.68
CA GLU A 146 -15.04 24.25 -77.62
C GLU A 146 -14.64 23.30 -78.78
N ALA A 147 -14.36 22.03 -78.47
CA ALA A 147 -14.07 21.02 -79.49
C ALA A 147 -15.27 20.75 -80.42
N MET A 148 -16.50 20.71 -79.90
CA MET A 148 -17.71 20.55 -80.72
C MET A 148 -17.95 21.76 -81.63
N ILE A 149 -17.76 22.99 -81.14
CA ILE A 149 -17.93 24.21 -81.94
C ILE A 149 -16.92 24.24 -83.10
N ALA A 150 -15.65 23.91 -82.84
CA ALA A 150 -14.61 23.85 -83.86
C ALA A 150 -14.90 22.79 -84.95
N GLU A 151 -15.57 21.69 -84.60
CA GLU A 151 -15.93 20.64 -85.56
C GLU A 151 -17.15 21.03 -86.41
N ILE A 152 -18.11 21.77 -85.84
CA ILE A 152 -19.25 22.33 -86.59
C ILE A 152 -18.77 23.37 -87.61
N GLU A 153 -17.79 24.19 -87.24
CA GLU A 153 -17.22 25.23 -88.12
C GLU A 153 -16.49 24.65 -89.34
N LYS A 154 -15.99 23.41 -89.28
CA LYS A 154 -15.41 22.70 -90.44
C LYS A 154 -16.45 22.16 -91.44
N ILE A 155 -17.72 22.06 -91.04
CA ILE A 155 -18.79 21.45 -91.85
C ILE A 155 -19.70 22.52 -92.49
N ALA A 156 -19.60 23.77 -92.05
CA ALA A 156 -20.28 24.89 -92.71
C ALA A 156 -19.57 25.25 -94.04
N PRO A 157 -20.31 25.35 -95.18
CA PRO A 157 -19.74 25.54 -96.51
C PRO A 157 -19.16 26.94 -96.76
#